data_AF-A0A9E4MHP6-F1
#
_entry.id   AF-A0A9E4MHP6-F1
#
_cell.length_a   1.000
_cell.length_b   1.000
_cell.length_c   1.000
_cell.angle_alpha   90.00
_cell.angle_beta   90.00
_cell.angle_gamma   90.00
#
_symmetry.space_group_name_H-M   'P 1'
#
loop_
_entity.id
_entity.type
_entity.pdbx_description
1 polymer ?
#
loop_
_entity_poly.entity_id
_entity_poly.type
_entity_poly.pdbx_seq_one_letter_code
_entity_poly.pdbx_strand_id
1 'polypeptide(L)'
;MIARLPAPPPAVLVLLLLLLLAAPAAAQDEPGASVVSFERLNRVYERLIEDLVPVSIGPAEVMLRSPEHSLTVTRHTATLRPLEGGVFEVALELEIAGSGRIDADVVIGSLESRLSQELTVPRQTLFLEGAITVRRTEEGYWITTERMPDAAQVRIESELGTQLFTVCRQMALVLVSLDCDAIERAVTLIRAPLPEAGGEYLIGLEDTTEEERKAFDRFLAGGSER
;
A
#
# COMPACT_ATOMS: atom_id res chain seq x y z
N MET A 1 -8.07 -61.58 39.90
CA MET A 1 -8.85 -60.39 40.29
C MET A 1 -8.73 -59.37 39.18
N ILE A 2 -9.78 -59.15 38.39
CA ILE A 2 -9.80 -58.17 37.30
C ILE A 2 -10.66 -56.99 37.78
N ALA A 3 -10.03 -55.85 38.03
CA ALA A 3 -10.72 -54.64 38.47
C ALA A 3 -11.42 -53.97 37.27
N ARG A 4 -12.75 -53.82 37.35
CA ARG A 4 -13.54 -53.05 36.39
C ARG A 4 -13.39 -51.56 36.73
N LEU A 5 -12.84 -50.78 35.79
CA LEU A 5 -12.82 -49.32 35.86
C LEU A 5 -14.23 -48.76 35.53
N PRO A 6 -14.66 -47.70 36.22
CA PRO A 6 -15.95 -47.05 35.97
C PRO A 6 -15.95 -46.35 34.60
N ALA A 7 -17.07 -46.46 33.87
CA ALA A 7 -17.26 -45.79 32.60
C ALA A 7 -17.26 -44.26 32.80
N PRO A 8 -16.55 -43.49 31.95
CA PRO A 8 -16.54 -42.04 32.05
C PRO A 8 -17.93 -41.45 31.75
N PRO A 9 -18.32 -40.35 32.41
CA PRO A 9 -19.61 -39.70 32.17
C PRO A 9 -19.68 -39.14 30.73
N PRO A 10 -20.86 -39.18 30.08
CA PRO A 10 -21.03 -38.83 28.66
C PRO A 10 -20.60 -37.39 28.33
N ALA A 11 -20.56 -36.50 29.31
CA ALA A 11 -20.12 -35.11 29.15
C ALA A 11 -18.62 -34.98 28.82
N VAL A 12 -17.77 -35.91 29.28
CA VAL A 12 -16.32 -35.86 29.02
C VAL A 12 -16.00 -36.28 27.58
N LEU A 13 -16.80 -37.17 26.99
CA LEU A 13 -16.63 -37.62 25.62
C LEU A 13 -16.95 -36.51 24.60
N VAL A 14 -17.97 -35.69 24.89
CA VAL A 14 -18.39 -34.58 24.01
C VAL A 14 -17.35 -33.45 24.01
N LEU A 15 -16.73 -33.15 25.15
CA LEU A 15 -15.68 -32.13 25.24
C LEU A 15 -14.40 -32.55 24.50
N LEU A 16 -14.03 -33.83 24.56
CA LEU A 16 -12.89 -34.36 23.80
C LEU A 16 -13.15 -34.35 22.28
N LEU A 17 -14.39 -34.61 21.86
CA LEU A 17 -14.78 -34.59 20.44
C LEU A 17 -14.76 -33.16 19.86
N LEU A 18 -15.15 -32.16 20.66
CA LEU A 18 -15.10 -30.74 20.26
C LEU A 18 -13.67 -30.20 20.13
N LEU A 19 -12.73 -30.68 20.96
CA LEU A 19 -11.30 -30.34 20.85
C LEU A 19 -10.61 -30.95 19.63
N LEU A 20 -11.12 -32.07 19.09
CA LEU A 20 -10.62 -32.71 17.86
C LEU A 20 -11.13 -32.04 16.57
N LEU A 21 -12.14 -31.16 16.65
CA LEU A 21 -12.69 -30.41 15.51
C LEU A 21 -12.04 -29.02 15.33
N ALA A 22 -11.20 -28.58 16.27
CA ALA A 22 -10.35 -27.41 16.10
C ALA A 22 -9.08 -27.78 15.31
N ALA A 23 -9.24 -28.41 14.15
CA ALA A 23 -8.15 -28.46 13.18
C ALA A 23 -7.86 -27.01 12.76
N PRO A 24 -6.61 -26.54 12.85
CA PRO A 24 -6.28 -25.24 12.28
C PRO A 24 -6.66 -25.33 10.81
N ALA A 25 -7.55 -24.44 10.37
CA ALA A 25 -7.74 -24.20 8.96
C ALA A 25 -6.38 -23.73 8.44
N ALA A 26 -5.59 -24.68 7.95
CA ALA A 26 -4.41 -24.38 7.17
C ALA A 26 -4.93 -23.49 6.05
N ALA A 27 -4.48 -22.23 6.03
CA ALA A 27 -4.70 -21.32 4.93
C ALA A 27 -4.43 -22.13 3.67
N GLN A 28 -5.46 -22.34 2.85
CA GLN A 28 -5.30 -23.04 1.60
C GLN A 28 -4.44 -22.13 0.74
N ASP A 29 -3.13 -22.40 0.69
CA ASP A 29 -2.23 -21.82 -0.29
C ASP A 29 -2.87 -22.06 -1.66
N GLU A 30 -3.36 -20.99 -2.29
CA GLU A 30 -3.85 -21.10 -3.65
C GLU A 30 -2.72 -21.66 -4.52
N PRO A 31 -2.94 -22.76 -5.26
CA PRO A 31 -1.88 -23.43 -5.99
C PRO A 31 -1.26 -22.47 -7.01
N GLY A 32 -0.02 -22.04 -6.74
CA GLY A 32 0.77 -21.14 -7.59
C GLY A 32 0.92 -19.72 -7.04
N ALA A 33 0.15 -19.31 -6.04
CA ALA A 33 0.42 -18.07 -5.33
C ALA A 33 1.63 -18.25 -4.41
N SER A 34 2.55 -17.29 -4.40
CA SER A 34 3.67 -17.26 -3.47
C SER A 34 3.68 -15.95 -2.72
N VAL A 35 3.71 -16.06 -1.39
CA VAL A 35 3.86 -14.91 -0.51
C VAL A 35 5.34 -14.64 -0.32
N VAL A 36 5.75 -13.43 -0.67
CA VAL A 36 7.13 -12.95 -0.54
C VAL A 36 7.15 -11.73 0.37
N SER A 37 8.15 -11.69 1.24
CA SER A 37 8.47 -10.55 2.10
C SER A 37 9.96 -10.25 2.02
N PHE A 38 10.29 -8.97 1.95
CA PHE A 38 11.63 -8.42 1.88
C PHE A 38 11.87 -7.48 3.06
N GLU A 39 12.60 -7.91 4.10
CA GLU A 39 12.71 -7.13 5.34
C GLU A 39 13.21 -5.69 5.10
N ARG A 40 14.04 -5.49 4.06
CA ARG A 40 14.55 -4.17 3.65
C ARG A 40 13.48 -3.16 3.26
N LEU A 41 12.30 -3.61 2.80
CA LEU A 41 11.20 -2.71 2.48
C LEU A 41 10.61 -2.08 3.76
N ASN A 42 10.78 -2.73 4.92
CA ASN A 42 10.34 -2.22 6.22
C ASN A 42 11.34 -1.21 6.77
N ARG A 43 11.24 0.03 6.31
CA ARG A 43 12.13 1.12 6.73
C ARG A 43 11.44 2.47 6.65
N VAL A 44 12.17 3.48 7.08
CA VAL A 44 11.80 4.88 6.91
C VAL A 44 12.27 5.35 5.53
N TYR A 45 11.36 5.95 4.79
CA TYR A 45 11.62 6.59 3.51
C TYR A 45 11.40 8.09 3.67
N GLU A 46 12.41 8.86 3.29
CA GLU A 46 12.38 10.32 3.36
C GLU A 46 12.33 10.89 1.94
N ARG A 47 11.51 11.93 1.73
CA ARG A 47 11.47 12.67 0.47
C ARG A 47 11.26 11.79 -0.77
N LEU A 48 10.33 10.84 -0.67
CA LEU A 48 9.94 9.98 -1.79
C LEU A 48 9.28 10.76 -2.93
N ILE A 49 8.46 11.76 -2.58
CA ILE A 49 7.57 12.45 -3.53
C ILE A 49 7.53 13.95 -3.21
N GLU A 50 8.10 14.77 -4.08
CA GLU A 50 8.04 16.23 -3.91
C GLU A 50 6.70 16.80 -4.40
N ASP A 51 6.28 16.38 -5.59
CA ASP A 51 5.06 16.84 -6.25
C ASP A 51 3.94 15.80 -6.18
N LEU A 52 2.76 16.24 -5.72
CA LEU A 52 1.55 15.43 -5.67
C LEU A 52 0.64 15.74 -6.86
N VAL A 53 -0.24 14.79 -7.20
CA VAL A 53 -1.20 15.00 -8.29
C VAL A 53 -2.12 16.18 -7.95
N PRO A 54 -2.29 17.18 -8.85
CA PRO A 54 -3.14 18.34 -8.59
C PRO A 54 -4.60 17.93 -8.36
N VAL A 55 -5.29 18.68 -7.52
CA VAL A 55 -6.73 18.52 -7.27
C VAL A 55 -7.47 19.66 -7.97
N SER A 56 -8.31 19.33 -8.95
CA SER A 56 -9.15 20.31 -9.66
C SER A 56 -10.63 20.11 -9.29
N ILE A 57 -11.25 21.15 -8.73
CA ILE A 57 -12.67 21.15 -8.30
C ILE A 57 -13.35 22.41 -8.83
N GLY A 58 -14.08 22.27 -9.94
CA GLY A 58 -14.71 23.40 -10.61
C GLY A 58 -13.67 24.44 -11.06
N PRO A 59 -13.78 25.73 -10.68
CA PRO A 59 -12.80 26.76 -11.01
C PRO A 59 -11.61 26.82 -10.02
N ALA A 60 -11.58 25.93 -9.02
CA ALA A 60 -10.50 25.87 -8.04
C ALA A 60 -9.47 24.81 -8.44
N GLU A 61 -8.21 25.17 -8.39
CA GLU A 61 -7.08 24.27 -8.53
C GLU A 61 -6.25 24.31 -7.24
N VAL A 62 -5.96 23.14 -6.68
CA VAL A 62 -5.14 22.98 -5.49
C VAL A 62 -3.94 22.12 -5.86
N MET A 63 -2.77 22.74 -5.88
CA MET A 63 -1.49 22.07 -6.08
C MET A 63 -0.90 21.75 -4.71
N LEU A 64 -0.72 20.46 -4.42
CA LEU A 64 -0.16 19.99 -3.16
C LEU A 64 1.30 19.58 -3.36
N ARG A 65 2.16 19.98 -2.43
CA ARG A 65 3.57 19.62 -2.38
C ARG A 65 3.95 19.17 -0.98
N SER A 66 4.85 18.21 -0.86
CA SER A 66 5.34 17.75 0.45
C SER A 66 6.87 17.85 0.52
N PRO A 67 7.43 19.04 0.79
CA PRO A 67 8.87 19.27 0.72
C PRO A 67 9.66 18.47 1.76
N GLU A 68 9.02 18.14 2.88
CA GLU A 68 9.61 17.41 3.99
C GLU A 68 8.60 16.35 4.42
N HIS A 69 8.89 15.08 4.19
CA HIS A 69 8.05 14.00 4.69
C HIS A 69 8.87 12.75 4.96
N SER A 70 8.34 11.96 5.89
CA SER A 70 8.84 10.67 6.29
C SER A 70 7.69 9.68 6.27
N LEU A 71 7.86 8.60 5.51
CA LEU A 71 6.93 7.47 5.47
C LEU A 71 7.64 6.23 5.99
N THR A 72 7.11 5.65 7.05
CA THR A 72 7.57 4.37 7.60
C THR A 72 6.70 3.26 7.04
N VAL A 73 7.33 2.29 6.38
CA VAL A 73 6.70 1.00 6.07
C VAL A 73 7.06 0.06 7.22
N THR A 74 6.07 -0.38 7.99
CA THR A 74 6.29 -1.26 9.15
C THR A 74 6.18 -2.72 8.78
N ARG A 75 5.31 -3.02 7.81
CA ARG A 75 5.07 -4.35 7.29
C ARG A 75 4.73 -4.24 5.81
N HIS A 76 5.16 -5.23 5.05
CA HIS A 76 4.66 -5.44 3.72
C HIS A 76 4.53 -6.92 3.44
N THR A 77 3.69 -7.26 2.47
CA THR A 77 3.51 -8.62 1.99
C THR A 77 3.17 -8.55 0.51
N ALA A 78 3.96 -9.20 -0.33
CA ALA A 78 3.70 -9.30 -1.76
C ALA A 78 3.20 -10.72 -2.06
N THR A 79 2.04 -10.83 -2.67
CA THR A 79 1.54 -12.09 -3.23
C THR A 79 1.80 -12.06 -4.71
N LEU A 80 2.57 -13.04 -5.20
CA LEU A 80 2.89 -13.20 -6.60
C LEU A 80 2.14 -14.40 -7.16
N ARG A 81 1.42 -14.20 -8.27
CA ARG A 81 0.69 -15.25 -8.96
C ARG A 81 1.17 -15.32 -10.42
N PRO A 82 1.68 -16.47 -10.89
CA PRO A 82 2.14 -16.60 -12.26
C PRO A 82 0.97 -16.42 -13.24
N LEU A 83 1.22 -15.69 -14.31
CA LEU A 83 0.40 -15.55 -15.51
C LEU A 83 1.16 -16.13 -16.72
N GLU A 84 0.54 -16.05 -17.90
CA GLU A 84 1.18 -16.49 -19.14
C GLU A 84 2.36 -15.59 -19.53
N GLY A 85 3.35 -16.16 -20.23
CA GLY A 85 4.46 -15.40 -20.81
C GLY A 85 5.50 -14.90 -19.80
N GLY A 86 5.61 -15.52 -18.61
CA GLY A 86 6.57 -15.12 -17.57
C GLY A 86 6.18 -13.85 -16.83
N VAL A 87 4.94 -13.40 -16.99
CA VAL A 87 4.33 -12.29 -16.23
C VAL A 87 3.81 -12.83 -14.90
N PHE A 88 3.87 -12.00 -13.86
CA PHE A 88 3.32 -12.28 -12.55
C PHE A 88 2.32 -11.19 -12.19
N GLU A 89 1.12 -11.58 -11.77
CA GLU A 89 0.25 -10.68 -11.05
C GLU A 89 0.79 -10.47 -9.64
N VAL A 90 0.77 -9.23 -9.18
CA VAL A 90 1.26 -8.82 -7.87
C VAL A 90 0.14 -8.18 -7.10
N ALA A 91 -0.10 -8.66 -5.88
CA ALA A 91 -0.89 -7.97 -4.87
C ALA A 91 0.04 -7.61 -3.71
N LEU A 92 0.32 -6.32 -3.55
CA LEU A 92 1.19 -5.77 -2.51
C LEU A 92 0.35 -5.11 -1.43
N GLU A 93 0.46 -5.64 -0.22
CA GLU A 93 -0.10 -5.05 1.00
C GLU A 93 1.03 -4.33 1.76
N LEU A 94 0.82 -3.06 2.11
CA LEU A 94 1.77 -2.23 2.86
C LEU A 94 1.09 -1.66 4.10
N GLU A 95 1.66 -1.88 5.29
CA GLU A 95 1.30 -1.10 6.48
C GLU A 95 2.23 0.11 6.56
N ILE A 96 1.64 1.30 6.52
CA ILE A 96 2.36 2.58 6.49
C ILE A 96 1.92 3.51 7.62
N ALA A 97 2.82 4.36 8.07
CA ALA A 97 2.56 5.51 8.94
C ALA A 97 3.64 6.58 8.71
N GLY A 98 3.42 7.81 9.11
CA GLY A 98 4.38 8.87 8.81
C GLY A 98 3.95 10.26 9.24
N SER A 99 4.75 11.23 8.84
CA SER A 99 4.53 12.65 9.12
C SER A 99 5.33 13.51 8.15
N GLY A 100 5.00 14.79 8.08
CA GLY A 100 5.73 15.75 7.26
C GLY A 100 5.08 17.12 7.24
N ARG A 101 5.51 17.94 6.28
CA ARG A 101 4.90 19.22 5.93
C ARG A 101 4.23 19.10 4.57
N ILE A 102 3.05 19.69 4.45
CA ILE A 102 2.33 19.87 3.18
C ILE A 102 2.18 21.36 2.90
N ASP A 103 2.55 21.75 1.69
CA ASP A 103 2.32 23.07 1.13
C ASP A 103 1.20 22.96 0.09
N ALA A 104 0.25 23.88 0.13
CA ALA A 104 -0.85 23.96 -0.81
C ALA A 104 -0.83 25.32 -1.50
N ASP A 105 -0.60 25.32 -2.80
CA ASP A 105 -0.84 26.48 -3.66
C ASP A 105 -2.28 26.37 -4.19
N VAL A 106 -3.11 27.36 -3.87
CA VAL A 106 -4.56 27.37 -4.16
C VAL A 106 -4.84 28.48 -5.14
N VAL A 107 -5.42 28.14 -6.28
CA VAL A 107 -5.82 29.08 -7.32
C VAL A 107 -7.34 29.02 -7.47
N ILE A 108 -8.02 30.15 -7.25
CA ILE A 108 -9.47 30.30 -7.44
C ILE A 108 -9.71 31.53 -8.31
N GLY A 109 -9.92 31.32 -9.61
CA GLY A 109 -10.01 32.43 -10.56
C GLY A 109 -8.70 33.21 -10.67
N SER A 110 -8.70 34.49 -10.26
CA SER A 110 -7.49 35.33 -10.22
C SER A 110 -6.85 35.43 -8.84
N LEU A 111 -7.37 34.70 -7.85
CA LEU A 111 -6.84 34.69 -6.49
C LEU A 111 -5.90 33.52 -6.31
N GLU A 112 -4.74 33.81 -5.73
CA GLU A 112 -3.72 32.83 -5.38
C GLU A 112 -3.48 32.90 -3.87
N SER A 113 -3.42 31.74 -3.22
CA SER A 113 -3.10 31.62 -1.81
C SER A 113 -2.13 30.47 -1.60
N ARG A 114 -1.24 30.61 -0.62
CA ARG A 114 -0.33 29.55 -0.20
C ARG A 114 -0.57 29.23 1.26
N LEU A 115 -0.80 27.95 1.55
CA LEU A 115 -0.94 27.41 2.89
C LEU A 115 0.19 26.41 3.13
N SER A 116 0.68 26.33 4.35
CA SER A 116 1.71 25.35 4.76
C SER A 116 1.32 24.81 6.12
N GLN A 117 1.30 23.48 6.27
CA GLN A 117 0.83 22.80 7.47
C GLN A 117 1.63 21.53 7.76
N GLU A 118 1.68 21.15 9.03
CA GLU A 118 2.11 19.81 9.42
C GLU A 118 1.03 18.79 9.01
N LEU A 119 1.48 17.63 8.54
CA LEU A 119 0.65 16.49 8.19
C LEU A 119 1.09 15.27 8.99
N THR A 120 0.11 14.45 9.36
CA THR A 120 0.33 13.10 9.88
C THR A 120 -0.26 12.09 8.91
N VAL A 121 0.47 11.01 8.65
CA VAL A 121 -0.05 9.84 7.96
C VAL A 121 -0.41 8.82 9.05
N PRO A 122 -1.69 8.71 9.43
CA PRO A 122 -2.09 7.73 10.43
C PRO A 122 -1.76 6.31 9.95
N ARG A 123 -1.57 5.38 10.88
CA ARG A 123 -1.34 3.98 10.53
C ARG A 123 -2.47 3.46 9.66
N GLN A 124 -2.13 2.94 8.48
CA GLN A 124 -3.10 2.41 7.52
C GLN A 124 -2.47 1.34 6.64
N THR A 125 -3.32 0.51 6.05
CA THR A 125 -2.93 -0.51 5.08
C THR A 125 -3.24 -0.03 3.66
N LEU A 126 -2.24 -0.05 2.79
CA LEU A 126 -2.40 0.16 1.35
C LEU A 126 -2.41 -1.17 0.63
N PHE A 127 -3.26 -1.29 -0.38
CA PHE A 127 -3.32 -2.42 -1.30
C PHE A 127 -3.02 -1.93 -2.70
N LEU A 128 -1.98 -2.49 -3.32
CA LEU A 128 -1.54 -2.16 -4.66
C LEU A 128 -1.55 -3.43 -5.51
N GLU A 129 -2.25 -3.38 -6.65
CA GLU A 129 -2.35 -4.50 -7.57
C GLU A 129 -1.67 -4.16 -8.89
N GLY A 130 -0.86 -5.07 -9.40
CA GLY A 130 -0.09 -4.85 -10.62
C GLY A 130 0.23 -6.13 -11.36
N ALA A 131 1.02 -5.98 -12.42
CA ALA A 131 1.67 -7.08 -13.09
C ALA A 131 3.14 -6.72 -13.34
N ILE A 132 4.02 -7.68 -13.16
CA ILE A 132 5.46 -7.52 -13.36
C ILE A 132 6.02 -8.69 -14.17
N THR A 133 7.12 -8.48 -14.88
CA THR A 133 8.00 -9.56 -15.31
C THR A 133 9.26 -9.52 -14.46
N VAL A 134 9.84 -10.69 -14.21
CA VAL A 134 11.05 -10.83 -13.40
C VAL A 134 12.09 -11.61 -14.18
N ARG A 135 13.29 -11.04 -14.31
CA ARG A 135 14.42 -11.67 -14.99
C ARG A 135 15.65 -11.73 -14.09
N ARG A 136 16.16 -12.93 -13.85
CA ARG A 136 17.41 -13.16 -13.12
C ARG A 136 18.63 -12.79 -13.99
N THR A 137 19.60 -12.09 -13.42
CA THR A 137 20.91 -11.77 -14.06
C THR A 137 22.08 -12.13 -13.13
N GLU A 138 23.32 -11.81 -13.48
CA GLU A 138 24.43 -11.97 -12.53
C GLU A 138 24.38 -10.94 -11.39
N GLU A 139 23.79 -9.77 -11.65
CA GLU A 139 23.71 -8.64 -10.71
C GLU A 139 22.54 -8.75 -9.73
N GLY A 140 21.47 -9.47 -10.09
CA GLY A 140 20.28 -9.57 -9.24
C GLY A 140 19.02 -9.99 -9.99
N TYR A 141 17.91 -9.33 -9.68
CA TYR A 141 16.60 -9.56 -10.27
C TYR A 141 16.12 -8.26 -10.90
N TRP A 142 16.00 -8.25 -12.22
CA TRP A 142 15.35 -7.17 -12.95
C TRP A 142 13.85 -7.37 -12.89
N ILE A 143 13.14 -6.33 -12.45
CA ILE A 143 11.68 -6.26 -12.39
C ILE A 143 11.25 -5.21 -13.41
N THR A 144 10.38 -5.61 -14.33
CA THR A 144 9.73 -4.69 -15.27
C THR A 144 8.26 -4.60 -14.92
N THR A 145 7.73 -3.39 -14.78
CA THR A 145 6.32 -3.16 -14.45
C THR A 145 5.45 -3.29 -15.71
N GLU A 146 4.73 -4.39 -15.89
CA GLU A 146 3.82 -4.54 -17.03
C GLU A 146 2.53 -3.72 -16.83
N ARG A 147 2.06 -3.67 -15.58
CA ARG A 147 0.87 -2.93 -15.17
C ARG A 147 1.03 -2.44 -13.74
N MET A 148 0.74 -1.16 -13.52
CA MET A 148 0.72 -0.55 -12.19
C MET A 148 -0.40 0.49 -12.16
N PRO A 149 -1.10 0.72 -11.03
CA PRO A 149 -1.92 1.90 -10.85
C PRO A 149 -1.08 3.17 -11.04
N ASP A 150 -1.72 4.25 -11.48
CA ASP A 150 -1.08 5.55 -11.69
C ASP A 150 -0.68 6.24 -10.38
N ALA A 151 -1.43 5.97 -9.31
CA ALA A 151 -1.18 6.52 -8.00
C ALA A 151 -1.67 5.61 -6.87
N ALA A 152 -1.02 5.71 -5.71
CA ALA A 152 -1.50 5.18 -4.45
C ALA A 152 -2.30 6.26 -3.71
N GLN A 153 -3.43 5.89 -3.10
CA GLN A 153 -4.19 6.80 -2.23
C GLN A 153 -3.71 6.66 -0.79
N VAL A 154 -3.31 7.79 -0.20
CA VAL A 154 -2.81 7.85 1.18
C VAL A 154 -3.69 8.79 1.97
N ARG A 155 -4.35 8.28 3.02
CA ARG A 155 -5.08 9.14 3.95
C ARG A 155 -4.09 9.92 4.81
N ILE A 156 -4.37 11.21 4.98
CA ILE A 156 -3.60 12.09 5.84
C ILE A 156 -4.51 12.84 6.81
N GLU A 157 -3.91 13.34 7.88
CA GLU A 157 -4.53 14.20 8.88
C GLU A 157 -3.74 15.53 8.90
N SER A 158 -4.42 16.64 8.64
CA SER A 158 -3.85 17.99 8.70
C SER A 158 -4.96 19.02 8.93
N GLU A 159 -4.58 20.23 9.36
CA GLU A 159 -5.53 21.35 9.47
C GLU A 159 -5.83 22.02 8.12
N LEU A 160 -5.19 21.56 7.04
CA LEU A 160 -5.31 22.14 5.69
C LEU A 160 -6.75 22.14 5.21
N GLY A 161 -7.51 21.07 5.44
CA GLY A 161 -8.93 20.97 5.07
C GLY A 161 -9.77 22.09 5.68
N THR A 162 -9.64 22.31 6.98
CA THR A 162 -10.37 23.37 7.71
C THR A 162 -9.99 24.77 7.21
N GLN A 163 -8.70 25.00 6.94
CA GLN A 163 -8.22 26.29 6.44
C GLN A 163 -8.71 26.56 5.01
N LEU A 164 -8.60 25.57 4.13
CA LEU A 164 -9.12 25.66 2.76
C LEU A 164 -10.62 25.85 2.74
N PHE A 165 -11.35 25.13 3.59
CA PHE A 165 -12.80 25.30 3.75
C PHE A 165 -13.16 26.74 4.16
N THR A 166 -12.39 27.33 5.08
CA THR A 166 -12.59 28.72 5.50
C THR A 166 -12.37 29.71 4.36
N VAL A 167 -11.28 29.55 3.60
CA VAL A 167 -10.99 30.37 2.40
C VAL A 167 -12.07 30.18 1.34
N CYS A 168 -12.45 28.93 1.08
CA CYS A 168 -13.47 28.56 0.12
C CYS A 168 -14.83 29.20 0.44
N ARG A 169 -15.28 29.13 1.70
CA ARG A 169 -16.57 29.70 2.11
C ARG A 169 -16.65 31.20 1.94
N GLN A 170 -15.56 31.92 2.19
CA GLN A 170 -15.51 33.36 1.93
C GLN A 170 -15.68 33.67 0.44
N MET A 171 -15.15 32.81 -0.43
CA MET A 171 -15.20 32.96 -1.90
C MET A 171 -16.51 32.47 -2.51
N ALA A 172 -17.16 31.46 -1.93
CA ALA A 172 -18.45 30.96 -2.39
C ALA A 172 -19.56 32.03 -2.37
N LEU A 173 -19.40 33.09 -1.56
CA LEU A 173 -20.30 34.26 -1.57
C LEU A 173 -20.21 35.08 -2.87
N VAL A 174 -19.08 35.00 -3.59
CA VAL A 174 -18.80 35.74 -4.83
C VAL A 174 -18.88 34.83 -6.05
N LEU A 175 -18.47 33.58 -5.92
CA LEU A 175 -18.40 32.59 -6.99
C LEU A 175 -19.50 31.53 -6.81
N VAL A 176 -20.56 31.65 -7.60
CA VAL A 176 -21.71 30.73 -7.60
C VAL A 176 -21.33 29.42 -8.27
N SER A 177 -20.66 28.50 -7.55
CA SER A 177 -20.51 27.06 -7.89
C SER A 177 -19.38 26.35 -7.13
N LEU A 178 -18.83 26.92 -6.05
CA LEU A 178 -17.68 26.32 -5.37
C LEU A 178 -18.13 25.27 -4.34
N ASP A 179 -17.72 24.01 -4.55
CA ASP A 179 -18.01 22.88 -3.66
C ASP A 179 -16.92 22.80 -2.58
N CYS A 180 -17.10 23.53 -1.48
CA CYS A 180 -16.15 23.57 -0.37
C CYS A 180 -16.00 22.22 0.32
N ASP A 181 -17.06 21.42 0.36
CA ASP A 181 -17.05 20.09 0.98
C ASP A 181 -16.25 19.09 0.14
N ALA A 182 -16.27 19.23 -1.18
CA ALA A 182 -15.40 18.46 -2.07
C ALA A 182 -13.92 18.84 -1.88
N ILE A 183 -13.59 20.13 -1.73
CA ILE A 183 -12.21 20.58 -1.50
C ILE A 183 -11.68 20.05 -0.17
N GLU A 184 -12.45 20.19 0.90
CA GLU A 184 -12.06 19.69 2.22
C GLU A 184 -11.81 18.18 2.18
N ARG A 185 -12.70 17.39 1.56
CA ARG A 185 -12.50 15.95 1.41
C ARG A 185 -11.28 15.60 0.56
N ALA A 186 -11.04 16.33 -0.53
CA ALA A 186 -9.94 16.03 -1.44
C ALA A 186 -8.56 16.20 -0.79
N VAL A 187 -8.42 17.08 0.21
CA VAL A 187 -7.14 17.26 0.93
C VAL A 187 -6.92 16.30 2.11
N THR A 188 -7.87 15.38 2.36
CA THR A 188 -7.68 14.27 3.31
C THR A 188 -7.10 13.02 2.66
N LEU A 189 -7.14 12.94 1.33
CA LEU A 189 -6.66 11.81 0.53
C LEU A 189 -5.64 12.32 -0.49
N ILE A 190 -4.37 12.03 -0.25
CA ILE A 190 -3.30 12.35 -1.20
C ILE A 190 -3.19 11.24 -2.23
N ARG A 191 -3.02 11.61 -3.51
CA ARG A 191 -2.63 10.70 -4.58
C ARG A 191 -1.12 10.79 -4.77
N ALA A 192 -0.41 9.78 -4.27
CA ALA A 192 1.03 9.60 -4.43
C ALA A 192 1.30 8.93 -5.78
N PRO A 193 1.96 9.59 -6.76
CA PRO A 193 2.25 8.98 -8.04
C PRO A 193 3.08 7.71 -7.86
N LEU A 194 2.71 6.67 -8.60
CA LEU A 194 3.48 5.43 -8.70
C LEU A 194 4.26 5.43 -10.01
N PRO A 195 5.33 4.63 -10.11
CA PRO A 195 6.07 4.55 -11.34
C PRO A 195 5.23 4.01 -12.49
N GLU A 196 5.46 4.55 -13.69
CA GLU A 196 4.73 4.17 -14.89
C GLU A 196 4.95 2.69 -15.25
N ALA A 197 3.99 2.12 -15.98
CA ALA A 197 4.19 0.84 -16.63
C ALA A 197 5.34 0.93 -17.66
N GLY A 198 6.15 -0.11 -17.75
CA GLY A 198 7.37 -0.20 -18.54
C GLY A 198 8.63 0.21 -17.79
N GLY A 199 8.51 0.66 -16.53
CA GLY A 199 9.64 0.95 -15.67
C GLY A 199 10.43 -0.31 -15.31
N GLU A 200 11.75 -0.23 -15.33
CA GLU A 200 12.66 -1.30 -14.95
C GLU A 200 13.40 -0.98 -13.66
N TYR A 201 13.49 -1.95 -12.75
CA TYR A 201 14.16 -1.83 -11.45
C TYR A 201 15.01 -3.05 -11.17
N LEU A 202 16.23 -2.84 -10.67
CA LEU A 202 17.11 -3.91 -10.22
C LEU A 202 16.98 -4.09 -8.70
N ILE A 203 16.65 -5.31 -8.28
CA ILE A 203 16.93 -5.77 -6.92
C ILE A 203 18.30 -6.46 -6.95
N GLY A 204 19.32 -5.76 -6.44
CA GLY A 204 20.69 -6.27 -6.38
C GLY A 204 20.85 -7.50 -5.49
N LEU A 205 21.89 -8.29 -5.72
CA LEU A 205 22.22 -9.44 -4.85
C LEU A 205 22.67 -9.01 -3.45
N GLU A 206 23.37 -7.88 -3.36
CA GLU A 206 23.76 -7.22 -2.10
C GLU A 206 22.54 -6.78 -1.28
N ASP A 207 21.42 -6.60 -1.95
CA ASP A 207 20.16 -6.09 -1.41
C ASP A 207 19.19 -7.21 -1.00
N THR A 208 19.59 -8.47 -1.18
CA THR A 208 18.79 -9.66 -0.87
C THR A 208 19.56 -10.63 0.01
N THR A 209 18.89 -11.16 1.02
CA THR A 209 19.42 -12.24 1.84
C THR A 209 19.47 -13.55 1.05
N GLU A 210 20.29 -14.50 1.49
CA GLU A 210 20.37 -15.81 0.82
C GLU A 210 19.02 -16.56 0.85
N GLU A 211 18.25 -16.39 1.92
CA GLU A 211 16.93 -17.00 2.09
C GLU A 211 15.91 -16.40 1.11
N GLU A 212 15.87 -15.06 1.01
CA GLU A 212 15.04 -14.35 0.03
C GLU A 212 15.40 -14.78 -1.40
N ARG A 213 16.70 -14.86 -1.73
CA ARG A 213 17.15 -15.33 -3.05
C ARG A 213 16.68 -16.73 -3.37
N LYS A 214 16.86 -17.68 -2.44
CA LYS A 214 16.41 -19.06 -2.62
C LYS A 214 14.88 -19.14 -2.79
N ALA A 215 14.12 -18.31 -2.08
CA ALA A 215 12.67 -18.24 -2.22
C ALA A 215 12.28 -17.72 -3.61
N PHE A 216 12.92 -16.64 -4.07
CA PHE A 216 12.66 -16.04 -5.38
C PHE A 216 13.07 -16.97 -6.53
N ASP A 217 14.26 -17.57 -6.47
CA ASP A 217 14.73 -18.51 -7.48
C ASP A 217 13.80 -19.74 -7.59
N ARG A 218 13.30 -20.26 -6.45
CA ARG A 218 12.32 -21.35 -6.44
C ARG A 218 11.01 -20.95 -7.11
N PHE A 219 10.56 -19.72 -6.84
CA PHE A 219 9.35 -19.18 -7.44
C PHE A 219 9.49 -19.03 -8.96
N LEU A 220 10.60 -18.44 -9.43
CA LEU A 220 10.87 -18.27 -10.86
C LEU A 220 11.01 -19.61 -11.59
N ALA A 221 11.65 -20.60 -10.97
CA ALA A 221 11.76 -21.95 -11.54
C ALA A 221 10.38 -22.62 -11.72
N GLY A 222 9.47 -22.45 -10.76
CA GLY A 222 8.12 -23.01 -10.83
C GLY A 222 7.18 -22.32 -11.82
N GLY A 223 7.46 -21.05 -12.16
CA GLY A 223 6.70 -20.27 -13.14
C GLY A 223 7.11 -20.48 -14.60
N SER A 224 8.35 -20.92 -14.86
CA SER A 224 8.90 -21.06 -16.22
C SER A 224 8.46 -22.34 -16.95
N GLU A 225 7.86 -23.31 -16.26
CA GLU A 225 7.47 -24.61 -16.84
C GLU A 225 5.99 -24.68 -17.26
N ARG A 226 5.24 -23.58 -17.18
CA ARG A 226 3.82 -23.49 -17.55
C ARG A 226 3.60 -22.49 -18.68
#